data_AF-X1AJ52-F1
#
_entry.id   AF-X1AJ52-F1
#
_cell.length_a   1.000
_cell.length_b   1.000
_cell.length_c   1.000
_cell.angle_alpha   90.00
_cell.angle_beta   90.00
_cell.angle_gamma   90.00
#
_symmetry.space_group_name_H-M   'P 1'
#
loop_
_entity.id
_entity.type
_entity.pdbx_description
1 polymer ?
#
loop_
_entity_poly.entity_id
_entity_poly.type
_entity_poly.pdbx_seq_one_letter_code
_entity_poly.pdbx_strand_id
1 'polypeptide(L)'
;MDIINRRFRDVPQKFSVYSQKEADGKGIDYVPWRDCKKGDWVLSDDGYVGQCLDILGPYGDKSHKTFRRYFIFSFGKAWEQKYSRLNYLERRANRSYASTSAEDWATLETKHQRGKRFVEAYVAMFMTGRIDWEKLGRIYRPDQKNPEMAARFIFKLEVFKKMIQQRMVEVFKDRNMSENDVIDMLMETFKKAKKNDDPKEMRKVAEDFIDMFKG
;
A
#
# COMPACT_ATOMS: atom_id res chain seq x y z
N MET A 1 -26.29 -6.30 3.57
CA MET A 1 -25.81 -6.72 2.24
C MET A 1 -24.93 -5.61 1.73
N ASP A 2 -23.72 -5.95 1.28
CA ASP A 2 -22.79 -5.02 0.67
C ASP A 2 -22.58 -5.35 -0.82
N ILE A 3 -22.29 -4.35 -1.64
CA ILE A 3 -22.08 -4.49 -3.08
C ILE A 3 -20.68 -4.01 -3.45
N ILE A 4 -19.87 -4.94 -3.93
CA ILE A 4 -18.51 -4.68 -4.39
C ILE A 4 -18.51 -4.48 -5.89
N ASN A 5 -17.94 -3.37 -6.34
CA ASN A 5 -17.64 -3.13 -7.76
C ASN A 5 -16.16 -3.44 -8.00
N ARG A 6 -15.86 -4.48 -8.79
CA ARG A 6 -14.48 -4.78 -9.18
C ARG A 6 -14.43 -5.47 -10.53
N ARG A 7 -13.25 -5.50 -11.16
CA ARG A 7 -13.03 -6.29 -12.37
C ARG A 7 -12.74 -7.75 -12.04
N PHE A 8 -13.30 -8.65 -12.83
CA PHE A 8 -12.92 -10.06 -12.86
C PHE A 8 -12.70 -10.45 -14.32
N ARG A 9 -11.49 -10.95 -14.65
CA ARG A 9 -11.06 -11.22 -16.03
C ARG A 9 -11.28 -10.01 -16.95
N ASP A 10 -10.84 -8.84 -16.48
CA ASP A 10 -10.96 -7.53 -17.15
C ASP A 10 -12.39 -7.00 -17.38
N VAL A 11 -13.41 -7.76 -17.00
CA VAL A 11 -14.81 -7.33 -17.07
C VAL A 11 -15.24 -6.71 -15.73
N PRO A 12 -15.73 -5.46 -15.70
CA PRO A 12 -16.34 -4.87 -14.51
C PRO A 12 -17.59 -5.65 -14.11
N GLN A 13 -17.66 -6.09 -12.85
CA GLN A 13 -18.78 -6.84 -12.31
C GLN A 13 -19.15 -6.34 -10.91
N LYS A 14 -20.42 -6.55 -10.55
CA LYS A 14 -20.96 -6.30 -9.23
C LYS A 14 -21.08 -7.61 -8.48
N PHE A 15 -20.58 -7.66 -7.25
CA PHE A 15 -20.71 -8.83 -6.41
C PHE A 15 -21.36 -8.48 -5.09
N SER A 16 -22.34 -9.29 -4.68
CA SER A 16 -22.96 -9.18 -3.37
C SER A 16 -22.14 -9.92 -2.33
N VAL A 17 -22.02 -9.31 -1.15
CA VAL A 17 -21.48 -9.94 0.06
C VAL A 17 -22.50 -9.78 1.18
N TYR A 18 -22.74 -10.87 1.90
CA TYR A 18 -23.70 -10.95 2.98
C TYR A 18 -22.98 -11.15 4.31
N SER A 19 -23.53 -10.65 5.40
CA SER A 19 -23.16 -11.23 6.70
C SER A 19 -23.72 -12.65 6.78
N GLN A 20 -23.16 -13.50 7.65
CA GLN A 20 -23.67 -14.85 7.85
C GLN A 20 -25.18 -14.84 8.15
N LYS A 21 -25.63 -13.97 9.07
CA LYS A 21 -27.05 -13.79 9.42
C LYS A 21 -27.93 -13.42 8.23
N GLU A 22 -27.42 -12.57 7.32
CA GLU A 22 -28.15 -12.20 6.11
C GLU A 22 -28.22 -13.34 5.10
N ALA A 23 -27.17 -14.17 5.01
CA ALA A 23 -27.15 -15.35 4.16
C ALA A 23 -28.12 -16.41 4.68
N ASP A 24 -28.11 -16.67 6.00
CA ASP A 24 -29.02 -17.59 6.68
C ASP A 24 -30.48 -17.15 6.49
N GLY A 25 -30.78 -15.86 6.70
CA GLY A 25 -32.11 -15.30 6.50
C GLY A 25 -32.60 -15.33 5.04
N LYS A 26 -31.70 -15.50 4.08
CA LYS A 26 -32.01 -15.66 2.65
C LYS A 26 -32.01 -17.11 2.19
N GLY A 27 -31.68 -18.07 3.06
CA GLY A 27 -31.50 -19.47 2.69
C GLY A 27 -30.36 -19.69 1.70
N ILE A 28 -29.27 -18.91 1.80
CA ILE A 28 -28.09 -19.10 0.97
C ILE A 28 -27.23 -20.18 1.61
N ASP A 29 -27.11 -21.32 0.94
CA ASP A 29 -26.17 -22.37 1.35
C ASP A 29 -24.74 -21.93 1.06
N TYR A 30 -23.86 -22.03 2.06
CA TYR A 30 -22.45 -21.70 1.95
C TYR A 30 -21.58 -22.78 2.60
N VAL A 31 -20.33 -22.84 2.14
CA VAL A 31 -19.31 -23.77 2.65
C VAL A 31 -18.11 -23.01 3.21
N PRO A 32 -17.30 -23.62 4.09
CA PRO A 32 -16.00 -23.06 4.45
C PRO A 32 -15.16 -22.78 3.19
N TRP A 33 -14.50 -21.62 3.12
CA TRP A 33 -13.85 -21.19 1.88
C TRP A 33 -12.78 -22.15 1.34
N ARG A 34 -12.17 -22.97 2.19
CA ARG A 34 -11.14 -23.95 1.80
C ARG A 34 -11.72 -25.18 1.09
N ASP A 35 -12.98 -25.47 1.35
CA ASP A 35 -13.68 -26.66 0.87
C ASP A 35 -14.58 -26.33 -0.34
N CYS A 36 -14.58 -25.08 -0.76
CA CYS A 36 -15.43 -24.61 -1.86
C CYS A 36 -15.01 -25.13 -3.23
N LYS A 37 -16.00 -25.14 -4.13
CA LYS A 37 -15.84 -25.27 -5.57
C LYS A 37 -16.16 -23.94 -6.24
N LYS A 38 -15.77 -23.83 -7.50
CA LYS A 38 -16.13 -22.69 -8.33
C LYS A 38 -17.66 -22.58 -8.44
N GLY A 39 -18.19 -21.39 -8.17
CA GLY A 39 -19.61 -21.08 -8.16
C GLY A 39 -20.24 -21.06 -6.78
N ASP A 40 -19.63 -21.74 -5.80
CA ASP A 40 -20.18 -21.85 -4.45
C ASP A 40 -20.18 -20.50 -3.72
N TRP A 41 -21.12 -20.34 -2.79
CA TRP A 41 -21.03 -19.33 -1.76
C TRP A 41 -20.11 -19.82 -0.64
N VAL A 42 -19.29 -18.93 -0.12
CA VAL A 42 -18.24 -19.28 0.83
C VAL A 42 -18.29 -18.39 2.05
N LEU A 43 -18.08 -18.99 3.21
CA LEU A 43 -17.91 -18.28 4.47
C LEU A 43 -16.45 -17.86 4.68
N SER A 44 -16.24 -16.57 4.87
CA SER A 44 -14.97 -15.95 5.27
C SER A 44 -14.63 -16.28 6.73
N ASP A 45 -13.36 -16.14 7.10
CA ASP A 45 -12.90 -16.37 8.49
C ASP A 45 -13.54 -15.37 9.49
N ASP A 46 -14.07 -14.24 9.00
CA ASP A 46 -14.72 -13.18 9.79
C ASP A 46 -16.25 -13.11 9.62
N GLY A 47 -16.88 -14.17 9.13
CA GLY A 47 -18.35 -14.35 9.19
C GLY A 47 -19.14 -13.66 8.06
N TYR A 48 -18.54 -13.52 6.89
CA TYR A 48 -19.18 -12.96 5.69
C TYR A 48 -19.22 -13.99 4.56
N VAL A 49 -20.29 -13.91 3.77
CA VAL A 49 -20.59 -14.85 2.71
C VAL A 49 -20.45 -14.16 1.36
N GLY A 50 -19.60 -14.71 0.48
CA GLY A 50 -19.42 -14.23 -0.89
C GLY A 50 -19.18 -15.39 -1.86
N GLN A 51 -18.98 -15.10 -3.14
CA GLN A 51 -18.93 -16.14 -4.17
C GLN A 51 -17.49 -16.57 -4.48
N CYS A 52 -17.25 -17.87 -4.62
CA CYS A 52 -16.04 -18.42 -5.24
C CYS A 52 -16.16 -18.32 -6.76
N LEU A 53 -15.33 -17.49 -7.38
CA LEU A 53 -15.40 -17.19 -8.81
C LEU A 53 -14.48 -18.09 -9.64
N ASP A 54 -13.34 -18.49 -9.07
CA ASP A 54 -12.40 -19.37 -9.72
C ASP A 54 -11.47 -20.03 -8.71
N ILE A 55 -10.95 -21.19 -9.10
CA ILE A 55 -9.89 -21.90 -8.38
C ILE A 55 -8.84 -22.26 -9.41
N LEU A 56 -7.63 -21.76 -9.24
CA LEU A 56 -6.49 -22.02 -10.13
C LEU A 56 -5.49 -22.99 -9.47
N GLY A 57 -4.69 -23.65 -10.30
CA GLY A 57 -3.74 -24.67 -9.87
C GLY A 57 -4.29 -26.10 -10.04
N PRO A 58 -3.73 -27.10 -9.34
CA PRO A 58 -2.71 -26.96 -8.29
C PRO A 58 -1.37 -26.42 -8.80
N TYR A 59 -0.75 -25.53 -8.03
CA TYR A 59 0.60 -25.04 -8.27
C TYR A 59 1.58 -25.78 -7.35
N GLY A 60 2.55 -26.47 -7.95
CA GLY A 60 3.65 -27.10 -7.21
C GLY A 60 4.64 -26.06 -6.70
N ASP A 61 5.21 -26.30 -5.53
CA ASP A 61 6.41 -25.59 -5.09
C ASP A 61 7.64 -26.05 -5.89
N LYS A 62 8.79 -25.34 -5.76
CA LYS A 62 10.03 -25.71 -6.46
C LYS A 62 10.49 -27.14 -6.17
N SER A 63 10.06 -27.72 -5.05
CA SER A 63 10.38 -29.10 -4.67
C SER A 63 9.35 -30.13 -5.16
N HIS A 64 8.23 -29.68 -5.77
CA HIS A 64 7.08 -30.49 -6.16
C HIS A 64 6.46 -31.35 -5.03
N LYS A 65 6.73 -31.01 -3.77
CA LYS A 65 6.23 -31.75 -2.59
C LYS A 65 4.91 -31.18 -2.07
N THR A 66 4.62 -29.91 -2.35
CA THR A 66 3.37 -29.28 -1.93
C THR A 66 2.66 -28.64 -3.12
N PHE A 67 1.40 -28.99 -3.26
CA PHE A 67 0.49 -28.42 -4.24
C PHE A 67 -0.44 -27.44 -3.54
N ARG A 68 -0.55 -26.22 -4.06
CA ARG A 68 -1.40 -25.18 -3.49
C ARG A 68 -2.41 -24.71 -4.53
N ARG A 69 -3.68 -24.64 -4.15
CA ARG A 69 -4.71 -23.99 -4.95
C ARG A 69 -4.70 -22.49 -4.70
N TYR A 70 -5.11 -21.75 -5.73
CA TYR A 70 -5.29 -20.30 -5.67
C TYR A 70 -6.76 -19.97 -5.87
N PHE A 71 -7.41 -19.50 -4.81
CA PHE A 71 -8.83 -19.20 -4.83
C PHE A 71 -9.06 -17.73 -5.14
N ILE A 72 -10.04 -17.47 -6.02
CA ILE A 72 -10.49 -16.14 -6.39
C ILE A 72 -11.94 -16.00 -5.96
N PHE A 73 -12.19 -15.14 -4.99
CA PHE A 73 -13.51 -14.85 -4.44
C PHE A 73 -14.02 -13.51 -4.93
N SER A 74 -15.31 -13.23 -4.73
CA SER A 74 -15.91 -11.92 -5.02
C SER A 74 -15.28 -10.77 -4.26
N PHE A 75 -14.77 -11.04 -3.06
CA PHE A 75 -14.25 -10.03 -2.15
C PHE A 75 -12.76 -10.16 -1.84
N GLY A 76 -12.03 -11.07 -2.47
CA GLY A 76 -10.60 -11.25 -2.22
C GLY A 76 -10.00 -12.41 -3.00
N LYS A 77 -8.71 -12.68 -2.76
CA LYS A 77 -8.03 -13.87 -3.26
C LYS A 77 -7.27 -14.52 -2.10
N ALA A 78 -7.12 -15.84 -2.13
CA ALA A 78 -6.36 -16.56 -1.10
C ALA A 78 -5.59 -17.73 -1.69
N TRP A 79 -4.41 -17.98 -1.12
CA TRP A 79 -3.68 -19.23 -1.36
C TRP A 79 -4.13 -20.28 -0.36
N GLU A 80 -4.19 -21.53 -0.80
CA GLU A 80 -4.39 -22.66 0.09
C GLU A 80 -3.15 -22.88 0.98
N GLN A 81 -3.12 -22.23 2.15
CA GLN A 81 -2.04 -22.40 3.13
C GLN A 81 -2.61 -22.59 4.52
N LYS A 82 -1.91 -23.30 5.41
CA LYS A 82 -2.38 -23.55 6.78
C LYS A 82 -2.76 -22.25 7.53
N TYR A 83 -1.99 -21.19 7.33
CA TYR A 83 -2.15 -19.91 8.04
C TYR A 83 -2.83 -18.82 7.20
N SER A 84 -3.25 -19.11 5.97
CA SER A 84 -3.97 -18.12 5.16
C SER A 84 -5.32 -17.81 5.80
N ARG A 85 -5.69 -16.54 5.79
CA ARG A 85 -7.01 -16.08 6.21
C ARG A 85 -7.69 -15.38 5.05
N LEU A 86 -9.01 -15.52 4.99
CA LEU A 86 -9.88 -14.81 4.09
C LEU A 86 -10.82 -13.95 4.94
N ASN A 87 -10.42 -12.71 5.21
CA ASN A 87 -11.24 -11.74 5.96
C ASN A 87 -11.88 -10.74 5.00
N TYR A 88 -13.17 -10.48 5.17
CA TYR A 88 -13.91 -9.48 4.41
C TYR A 88 -13.75 -8.06 4.96
N LEU A 89 -13.87 -7.88 6.28
CA LEU A 89 -13.90 -6.57 6.94
C LEU A 89 -12.63 -5.77 6.71
N GLU A 90 -11.47 -6.41 6.84
CA GLU A 90 -10.17 -5.79 6.58
C GLU A 90 -10.04 -5.34 5.12
N ARG A 91 -10.50 -6.18 4.19
CA ARG A 91 -10.52 -5.86 2.75
C ARG A 91 -11.49 -4.75 2.44
N ARG A 92 -12.61 -4.69 3.14
CA ARG A 92 -13.60 -3.62 3.01
C ARG A 92 -13.03 -2.28 3.45
N ALA A 93 -12.35 -2.26 4.60
CA ALA A 93 -11.68 -1.06 5.11
C ALA A 93 -10.63 -0.53 4.11
N ASN A 94 -9.82 -1.43 3.55
CA ASN A 94 -8.71 -1.08 2.65
C ASN A 94 -9.08 -1.09 1.16
N ARG A 95 -10.35 -1.34 0.82
CA ARG A 95 -10.84 -1.54 -0.57
C ARG A 95 -10.03 -2.55 -1.39
N SER A 96 -9.46 -3.56 -0.72
CA SER A 96 -8.58 -4.56 -1.32
C SER A 96 -9.33 -5.85 -1.69
N TYR A 97 -10.19 -5.75 -2.70
CA TYR A 97 -11.06 -6.87 -3.11
C TYR A 97 -10.46 -7.77 -4.19
N ALA A 98 -9.37 -7.36 -4.84
CA ALA A 98 -8.79 -8.06 -5.99
C ALA A 98 -7.38 -8.62 -5.74
N SER A 99 -6.88 -8.50 -4.51
CA SER A 99 -5.53 -8.92 -4.11
C SER A 99 -5.58 -10.12 -3.17
N THR A 100 -4.42 -10.79 -3.00
CA THR A 100 -4.21 -11.76 -1.92
C THR A 100 -4.01 -11.09 -0.58
N SER A 101 -3.43 -9.89 -0.54
CA SER A 101 -3.29 -9.12 0.69
C SER A 101 -4.57 -8.33 0.97
N ALA A 102 -4.94 -8.22 2.24
CA ALA A 102 -5.98 -7.28 2.69
C ALA A 102 -5.39 -5.91 3.07
N GLU A 103 -4.07 -5.77 3.11
CA GLU A 103 -3.39 -4.52 3.45
C GLU A 103 -3.70 -3.40 2.45
N ASP A 104 -3.66 -2.17 2.96
CA ASP A 104 -3.75 -0.95 2.18
C ASP A 104 -2.63 -0.86 1.13
N TRP A 105 -2.97 -0.28 -0.03
CA TRP A 105 -2.05 -0.12 -1.14
C TRP A 105 -0.78 0.64 -0.76
N ALA A 106 -0.89 1.72 0.01
CA ALA A 106 0.26 2.53 0.38
C ALA A 106 1.23 1.74 1.28
N THR A 107 0.68 0.93 2.19
CA THR A 107 1.46 0.02 3.05
C THR A 107 2.14 -1.08 2.25
N LEU A 108 1.50 -1.62 1.22
CA LEU A 108 2.16 -2.57 0.32
C LEU A 108 3.29 -1.92 -0.48
N GLU A 109 3.07 -0.67 -0.88
CA GLU A 109 4.04 0.10 -1.66
C GLU A 109 5.35 0.35 -0.91
N THR A 110 5.29 0.53 0.43
CA THR A 110 6.50 0.66 1.28
C THR A 110 7.37 -0.59 1.30
N LYS A 111 6.77 -1.77 1.08
CA LYS A 111 7.50 -3.05 1.02
C LYS A 111 8.23 -3.24 -0.30
N HIS A 112 7.79 -2.56 -1.36
CA HIS A 112 8.41 -2.67 -2.68
C HIS A 112 9.72 -1.88 -2.79
N GLN A 113 10.66 -2.45 -3.56
CA GLN A 113 11.99 -1.83 -3.78
C GLN A 113 11.90 -0.43 -4.39
N ARG A 114 10.92 -0.16 -5.25
CA ARG A 114 10.71 1.18 -5.82
C ARG A 114 10.34 2.23 -4.77
N GLY A 115 9.53 1.87 -3.77
CA GLY A 115 9.18 2.75 -2.66
C GLY A 115 10.40 3.04 -1.78
N LYS A 116 11.17 1.99 -1.46
CA LYS A 116 12.43 2.13 -0.68
C LYS A 116 13.45 3.02 -1.40
N ARG A 117 13.68 2.78 -2.70
CA ARG A 117 14.58 3.60 -3.53
C ARG A 117 14.14 5.05 -3.64
N PHE A 118 12.82 5.30 -3.72
CA PHE A 118 12.28 6.66 -3.67
C PHE A 118 12.66 7.36 -2.36
N VAL A 119 12.46 6.69 -1.21
CA VAL A 119 12.82 7.24 0.11
C VAL A 119 14.32 7.53 0.21
N GLU A 120 15.16 6.58 -0.19
CA GLU A 120 16.62 6.76 -0.19
C GLU A 120 17.06 7.94 -1.06
N ALA A 121 16.53 8.01 -2.28
CA ALA A 121 16.85 9.09 -3.22
C ALA A 121 16.34 10.45 -2.71
N TYR A 122 15.16 10.49 -2.11
CA TYR A 122 14.61 11.71 -1.51
C TYR A 122 15.51 12.22 -0.39
N VAL A 123 15.88 11.35 0.56
CA VAL A 123 16.76 11.72 1.68
C VAL A 123 18.12 12.18 1.15
N ALA A 124 18.71 11.46 0.19
CA ALA A 124 19.99 11.88 -0.40
C ALA A 124 19.91 13.26 -1.08
N MET A 125 18.84 13.55 -1.82
CA MET A 125 18.61 14.87 -2.44
C MET A 125 18.37 15.96 -1.39
N PHE A 126 17.60 15.65 -0.35
CA PHE A 126 17.36 16.54 0.78
C PHE A 126 18.66 16.95 1.46
N MET A 127 19.57 16.00 1.71
CA MET A 127 20.90 16.27 2.27
C MET A 127 21.77 17.19 1.41
N THR A 128 21.47 17.32 0.12
CA THR A 128 22.16 18.25 -0.80
C THR A 128 21.46 19.61 -0.91
N GLY A 129 20.33 19.80 -0.23
CA GLY A 129 19.54 21.04 -0.23
C GLY A 129 18.77 21.30 -1.52
N ARG A 130 18.56 20.28 -2.37
CA ARG A 130 17.77 20.41 -3.60
C ARG A 130 17.01 19.12 -3.90
N ILE A 131 15.68 19.24 -4.02
CA ILE A 131 14.81 18.13 -4.42
C ILE A 131 14.52 18.20 -5.93
N ASP A 132 14.85 17.13 -6.64
CA ASP A 132 14.51 16.94 -8.05
C ASP A 132 13.34 15.96 -8.17
N TRP A 133 12.12 16.52 -8.26
CA TRP A 133 10.88 15.74 -8.33
C TRP A 133 10.76 14.92 -9.60
N GLU A 134 11.33 15.38 -10.71
CA GLU A 134 11.30 14.65 -11.98
C GLU A 134 12.16 13.39 -11.87
N LYS A 135 13.38 13.53 -11.35
CA LYS A 135 14.28 12.41 -11.11
C LYS A 135 13.70 11.42 -10.09
N LEU A 136 13.11 11.91 -8.99
CA LEU A 136 12.41 11.06 -8.03
C LEU A 136 11.24 10.30 -8.66
N GLY A 137 10.46 10.98 -9.50
CA GLY A 137 9.39 10.38 -10.28
C GLY A 137 9.89 9.21 -11.12
N ARG A 138 10.98 9.42 -11.87
CA ARG A 138 11.60 8.38 -12.72
C ARG A 138 12.21 7.22 -11.92
N ILE A 139 12.71 7.46 -10.71
CA ILE A 139 13.16 6.39 -9.81
C ILE A 139 11.99 5.55 -9.33
N TYR A 140 10.87 6.20 -9.00
CA TYR A 140 9.70 5.56 -8.43
C TYR A 140 8.84 4.83 -9.46
N ARG A 141 8.39 5.55 -10.51
CA ARG A 141 7.45 5.08 -11.53
C ARG A 141 7.83 5.59 -12.92
N PRO A 142 8.94 5.08 -13.51
CA PRO A 142 9.34 5.44 -14.86
C PRO A 142 8.32 4.98 -15.92
N ASP A 143 7.45 4.03 -15.55
CA ASP A 143 6.37 3.49 -16.39
C ASP A 143 5.19 4.45 -16.57
N GLN A 144 5.07 5.50 -15.74
CA GLN A 144 3.93 6.41 -15.82
C GLN A 144 4.15 7.54 -16.80
N LYS A 145 3.05 8.00 -17.42
CA LYS A 145 3.06 9.18 -18.32
C LYS A 145 3.57 10.44 -17.62
N ASN A 146 3.30 10.59 -16.32
CA ASN A 146 3.81 11.70 -15.52
C ASN A 146 4.42 11.16 -14.21
N PRO A 147 5.70 10.74 -14.24
CA PRO A 147 6.38 10.17 -13.08
C PRO A 147 6.52 11.15 -11.91
N GLU A 148 6.72 12.44 -12.20
CA GLU A 148 6.85 13.49 -11.18
C GLU A 148 5.61 13.54 -10.28
N MET A 149 4.41 13.52 -10.89
CA MET A 149 3.16 13.52 -10.14
C MET A 149 3.00 12.28 -9.26
N ALA A 150 3.49 11.13 -9.72
CA ALA A 150 3.50 9.89 -8.93
C ALA A 150 4.36 10.05 -7.67
N ALA A 151 5.57 10.60 -7.82
CA ALA A 151 6.46 10.90 -6.70
C ALA A 151 5.85 11.89 -5.71
N ARG A 152 5.25 12.99 -6.21
CA ARG A 152 4.56 13.98 -5.37
C ARG A 152 3.36 13.39 -4.65
N PHE A 153 2.66 12.45 -5.27
CA PHE A 153 1.53 11.77 -4.64
C PHE A 153 1.98 10.90 -3.47
N ILE A 154 2.95 9.99 -3.68
CA ILE A 154 3.41 9.10 -2.61
C ILE A 154 4.08 9.84 -1.46
N PHE A 155 4.78 10.95 -1.75
CA PHE A 155 5.39 11.79 -0.73
C PHE A 155 4.37 12.33 0.30
N LYS A 156 3.13 12.57 -0.13
CA LYS A 156 2.07 13.09 0.75
C LYS A 156 1.46 12.02 1.66
N LEU A 157 1.74 10.74 1.42
CA LEU A 157 1.17 9.64 2.19
C LEU A 157 1.89 9.50 3.52
N GLU A 158 1.13 9.44 4.62
CA GLU A 158 1.67 9.34 5.99
C GLU A 158 2.65 8.17 6.17
N VAL A 159 2.39 7.03 5.54
CA VAL A 159 3.29 5.87 5.60
C VAL A 159 4.66 6.18 4.98
N PHE A 160 4.72 6.97 3.90
CA PHE A 160 5.97 7.37 3.27
C PHE A 160 6.67 8.50 4.04
N LYS A 161 5.92 9.45 4.61
CA LYS A 161 6.49 10.48 5.50
C LYS A 161 7.22 9.83 6.68
N LYS A 162 6.60 8.83 7.33
CA LYS A 162 7.24 8.07 8.42
C LYS A 162 8.50 7.34 7.98
N MET A 163 8.50 6.71 6.79
CA MET A 163 9.70 6.08 6.26
C MET A 163 10.83 7.09 6.00
N ILE A 164 10.50 8.27 5.47
CA ILE A 164 11.47 9.34 5.21
C ILE A 164 12.06 9.83 6.53
N GLN A 165 11.23 10.10 7.54
CA GLN A 165 11.67 10.51 8.87
C GLN A 165 12.62 9.47 9.50
N GLN A 166 12.22 8.19 9.48
CA GLN A 166 13.07 7.10 9.98
C GLN A 166 14.41 7.05 9.25
N ARG A 167 14.38 7.14 7.92
CA ARG A 167 15.61 7.10 7.12
C ARG A 167 16.50 8.33 7.34
N MET A 168 15.92 9.51 7.55
CA MET A 168 16.67 10.71 7.94
C MET A 168 17.38 10.51 9.27
N VAL A 169 16.67 9.99 10.29
CA VAL A 169 17.26 9.68 11.60
C VAL A 169 18.43 8.69 11.48
N GLU A 170 18.30 7.66 10.66
CA GLU A 170 19.39 6.71 10.39
C GLU A 170 20.60 7.42 9.75
N VAL A 171 20.37 8.21 8.70
CA VAL A 171 21.45 8.93 8.00
C VAL A 171 22.15 9.95 8.91
N PHE A 172 21.42 10.63 9.79
CA PHE A 172 22.00 11.56 10.76
C PHE A 172 22.88 10.85 11.78
N LYS A 173 22.42 9.70 12.31
CA LYS A 173 23.23 8.85 13.20
C LYS A 173 24.51 8.38 12.52
N ASP A 174 24.39 7.87 11.29
CA ASP A 174 25.54 7.34 10.54
C ASP A 174 26.60 8.41 10.24
N ARG A 175 26.16 9.67 10.08
CA ARG A 175 27.05 10.82 9.80
C ARG A 175 27.49 11.58 11.05
N ASN A 176 27.14 11.09 12.24
CA ASN A 176 27.38 11.78 13.51
C ASN A 176 26.88 13.24 13.50
N MET A 177 25.77 13.49 12.80
CA MET A 177 25.16 14.81 12.72
C MET A 177 24.31 15.06 13.96
N SER A 178 24.53 16.21 14.57
CA SER A 178 23.73 16.73 15.67
C SER A 178 22.42 17.32 15.16
N GLU A 179 21.47 17.51 16.08
CA GLU A 179 20.20 18.21 15.82
C GLU A 179 20.44 19.62 15.25
N ASN A 180 21.49 20.30 15.71
CA ASN A 180 21.91 21.61 15.20
C ASN A 180 22.31 21.58 13.73
N ASP A 181 22.99 20.52 13.28
CA ASP A 181 23.38 20.39 11.87
C ASP A 181 22.15 20.26 10.94
N VAL A 182 21.07 19.66 11.44
CA VAL A 182 19.80 19.55 10.70
C VAL A 182 19.07 20.88 10.65
N ILE A 183 19.06 21.62 11.77
CA ILE A 183 18.51 22.98 11.84
C ILE A 183 19.24 23.89 10.85
N ASP A 184 20.57 23.84 10.81
CA ASP A 184 21.38 24.67 9.91
C ASP A 184 21.07 24.37 8.43
N MET A 185 20.95 23.09 8.07
CA MET A 185 20.60 22.67 6.71
C MET A 185 19.18 23.11 6.28
N LEU A 186 18.20 23.01 7.19
CA LEU A 186 16.85 23.52 6.94
C LEU A 186 16.84 25.05 6.82
N MET A 187 17.63 25.75 7.65
CA MET A 187 17.79 27.21 7.58
C MET A 187 18.45 27.65 6.27
N GLU A 188 19.45 26.93 5.76
CA GLU A 188 20.01 27.19 4.44
C GLU A 188 19.00 26.99 3.32
N THR A 189 18.18 25.94 3.41
CA THR A 189 17.12 25.65 2.45
C THR A 189 16.06 26.76 2.45
N PHE A 190 15.65 27.21 3.63
CA PHE A 190 14.76 28.35 3.80
C PHE A 190 15.36 29.65 3.22
N LYS A 191 16.65 29.92 3.47
CA LYS A 191 17.36 31.08 2.90
C LYS A 191 17.38 31.02 1.36
N LYS A 192 17.61 29.84 0.76
CA LYS A 192 17.57 29.64 -0.69
C LYS A 192 16.18 29.83 -1.27
N ALA A 193 15.14 29.28 -0.62
CA ALA A 193 13.75 29.49 -1.01
C ALA A 193 13.37 30.98 -0.94
N LYS A 194 13.81 31.68 0.12
CA LYS A 194 13.65 33.13 0.28
C LYS A 194 14.34 33.93 -0.82
N LYS A 195 15.55 33.55 -1.22
CA LYS A 195 16.30 34.18 -2.31
C LYS A 195 15.59 34.04 -3.67
N ASN A 196 14.90 32.92 -3.88
CA ASN A 196 14.18 32.62 -5.11
C ASN A 196 12.70 33.09 -5.08
N ASP A 197 12.29 33.80 -4.02
CA ASP A 197 10.92 34.26 -3.79
C ASP A 197 9.86 33.15 -3.99
N ASP A 198 10.13 31.96 -3.46
CA ASP A 198 9.19 30.82 -3.50
C ASP A 198 8.47 30.69 -2.13
N PRO A 199 7.34 31.40 -1.91
CA PRO A 199 6.62 31.39 -0.64
C PRO A 199 5.99 30.03 -0.32
N LYS A 200 5.76 29.17 -1.33
CA LYS A 200 5.23 27.81 -1.11
C LYS A 200 6.30 26.90 -0.55
N GLU A 201 7.51 26.97 -1.11
CA GLU A 201 8.65 26.20 -0.60
C GLU A 201 9.10 26.70 0.79
N MET A 202 9.06 28.02 1.03
CA MET A 202 9.31 28.59 2.37
C MET A 202 8.34 28.06 3.43
N ARG A 203 7.03 28.03 3.12
CA ARG A 203 6.01 27.51 4.03
C ARG A 203 6.21 26.01 4.29
N LYS A 204 6.57 25.25 3.27
CA LYS A 204 6.79 23.81 3.38
C LYS A 204 8.00 23.47 4.26
N VAL A 205 9.11 24.19 4.09
CA VAL A 205 10.29 24.04 4.97
C VAL A 205 9.94 24.36 6.43
N ALA A 206 9.09 25.36 6.66
CA ALA A 206 8.62 25.71 8.01
C ALA A 206 7.66 24.63 8.60
N GLU A 207 6.81 24.03 7.79
CA GLU A 207 5.94 22.91 8.19
C GLU A 207 6.79 21.65 8.50
N ASP A 208 7.78 21.33 7.66
CA ASP A 208 8.73 20.23 7.88
C ASP A 208 9.56 20.45 9.18
N PHE A 209 9.94 21.70 9.48
CA PHE A 209 10.55 22.09 10.76
C PHE A 209 9.66 21.74 11.96
N ILE A 210 8.38 22.08 11.88
CA ILE A 210 7.43 21.90 12.99
C ILE A 210 7.15 20.40 13.21
N ASP A 211 6.97 19.65 12.13
CA ASP A 211 6.65 18.22 12.19
C ASP A 211 7.86 17.37 12.64
N MET A 212 9.09 17.83 12.43
CA MET A 212 10.29 17.12 12.90
C MET A 212 10.49 17.22 14.42
N PHE A 213 10.06 18.31 15.05
CA PHE A 213 10.24 18.56 16.49
C PHE A 213 8.99 18.34 17.33
N LYS A 214 7.82 18.18 16.71
CA LYS A 214 6.63 17.65 17.36
C LYS A 214 6.65 16.13 17.29
N GLY A 215 7.42 15.52 18.18
CA GLY A 215 7.25 14.10 18.51
C GLY A 215 5.83 13.81 19.01
#